data_AF-A0A840ZEL7-F1
#
_entry.id   AF-A0A840ZEL7-F1
#
_cell.length_a   1.000
_cell.length_b   1.000
_cell.length_c   1.000
_cell.angle_alpha   90.00
_cell.angle_beta   90.00
_cell.angle_gamma   90.00
#
_symmetry.space_group_name_H-M   'P 1'
#
loop_
_entity.id
_entity.type
_entity.pdbx_description
1 polymer ?
#
loop_
_entity_poly.entity_id
_entity_poly.type
_entity_poly.pdbx_seq_one_letter_code
_entity_poly.pdbx_strand_id
1 'polypeptide(L)'
;MSKPVVLTPEHAAFVDDLVAAGRYASTDEAVVEGIRLLREREARLAELRTAWAEGVESGDYEPVEDVLDALAARYEVKETAGS
;
A
#
# COMPACT_ATOMS: atom_id res chain seq x y z
N MET A 1 -15.45 14.38 19.29
CA MET A 1 -16.53 13.53 19.87
C MET A 1 -16.15 12.08 19.64
N SER A 2 -16.15 11.24 20.67
CA SER A 2 -15.97 9.79 20.50
C SER A 2 -17.26 9.17 19.97
N LYS A 3 -17.12 8.14 19.12
CA LYS A 3 -18.25 7.32 18.66
C LYS A 3 -18.11 5.94 19.31
N PRO A 4 -19.15 5.42 20.00
CA PRO A 4 -19.09 4.09 20.57
C PRO A 4 -19.02 3.04 19.46
N VAL A 5 -18.10 2.08 19.60
CA VAL A 5 -17.91 0.96 18.68
C VAL A 5 -18.22 -0.33 19.42
N VAL A 6 -19.02 -1.20 18.80
CA VAL A 6 -19.35 -2.51 19.35
C VAL A 6 -18.45 -3.55 18.72
N LEU A 7 -17.69 -4.26 19.55
CA LEU A 7 -16.85 -5.37 19.13
C LEU A 7 -17.59 -6.69 19.34
N THR A 8 -17.30 -7.67 18.48
CA THR A 8 -17.71 -9.05 18.75
C THR A 8 -16.90 -9.58 19.95
N PRO A 9 -17.38 -10.61 20.66
CA PRO A 9 -16.67 -11.19 21.80
C PRO A 9 -15.23 -11.63 21.46
N GLU A 10 -15.04 -12.21 20.26
CA GLU A 10 -13.72 -12.63 19.76
C GLU A 10 -12.76 -11.45 19.60
N HIS A 11 -13.20 -10.34 18.99
CA HIS A 11 -12.37 -9.16 18.80
C HIS A 11 -12.08 -8.43 20.11
N ALA A 12 -13.06 -8.40 21.03
CA ALA A 12 -12.86 -7.84 22.37
C ALA A 12 -11.78 -8.62 23.12
N ALA A 13 -11.87 -9.95 23.15
CA ALA A 13 -10.86 -10.81 23.78
C ALA A 13 -9.46 -10.60 23.18
N PHE A 14 -9.35 -10.51 21.86
CA PHE A 14 -8.08 -10.21 21.20
C PHE A 14 -7.50 -8.85 21.62
N VAL A 15 -8.31 -7.81 21.69
CA VAL A 15 -7.83 -6.48 22.12
C VAL A 15 -7.44 -6.49 23.61
N ASP A 16 -8.23 -7.16 24.44
CA ASP A 16 -7.94 -7.30 25.87
C ASP A 16 -6.60 -8.03 26.10
N ASP A 17 -6.31 -9.09 25.33
CA ASP A 17 -5.03 -9.81 25.38
C ASP A 17 -3.85 -8.90 24.99
N LEU A 18 -4.02 -8.04 23.98
CA LEU A 18 -2.99 -7.09 23.57
C LEU A 18 -2.71 -6.03 24.64
N VAL A 19 -3.76 -5.55 25.31
CA VAL A 19 -3.63 -4.60 26.42
C VAL A 19 -3.01 -5.27 27.65
N ALA A 20 -3.45 -6.47 28.00
CA ALA A 20 -2.91 -7.25 29.11
C ALA A 20 -1.42 -7.61 28.91
N ALA A 21 -1.01 -7.85 27.66
CA ALA A 21 0.39 -8.04 27.29
C ALA A 21 1.23 -6.74 27.33
N GLY A 22 0.61 -5.59 27.61
CA GLY A 22 1.25 -4.28 27.65
C GLY A 22 1.62 -3.72 26.28
N ARG A 23 1.08 -4.28 25.19
CA ARG A 23 1.36 -3.81 23.83
C ARG A 23 0.64 -2.52 23.49
N TYR A 24 -0.51 -2.28 24.12
CA TYR A 24 -1.25 -1.02 24.06
C TYR A 24 -1.69 -0.64 25.48
N ALA A 25 -1.77 0.66 25.77
CA ALA A 25 -2.17 1.16 27.08
C ALA A 25 -3.70 1.10 27.29
N SER A 26 -4.48 1.03 26.21
CA SER A 26 -5.94 0.92 26.28
C SER A 26 -6.55 0.29 25.01
N THR A 27 -7.80 -0.16 25.13
CA THR A 27 -8.63 -0.62 24.01
C THR A 27 -8.75 0.44 22.93
N ASP A 28 -8.99 1.70 23.31
CA ASP A 28 -9.14 2.81 22.36
C ASP A 28 -7.87 3.04 21.53
N GLU A 29 -6.70 2.95 22.16
CA GLU A 29 -5.41 3.06 21.46
C GLU A 29 -5.23 1.91 20.45
N ALA A 30 -5.51 0.67 20.86
CA ALA A 30 -5.43 -0.49 19.97
C ALA A 30 -6.38 -0.36 18.77
N VAL A 31 -7.60 0.13 18.99
CA VAL A 31 -8.59 0.34 17.92
C VAL A 31 -8.15 1.46 16.97
N VAL A 32 -7.64 2.58 17.50
CA VAL A 32 -7.12 3.68 16.67
C VAL A 32 -5.95 3.22 15.81
N GLU A 33 -5.05 2.42 16.35
CA GLU A 33 -3.94 1.85 15.60
C GLU A 33 -4.44 0.88 14.51
N GLY A 34 -5.43 0.05 14.81
CA GLY A 34 -6.10 -0.78 13.81
C GLY A 34 -6.71 0.04 12.66
N ILE A 35 -7.34 1.17 12.97
CA ILE A 35 -7.89 2.09 11.96
C ILE A 35 -6.76 2.75 11.15
N ARG A 36 -5.63 3.11 11.78
CA ARG A 36 -4.46 3.66 11.07
C ARG A 36 -3.96 2.69 10.00
N LEU A 37 -3.77 1.43 10.38
CA LEU A 37 -3.34 0.37 9.45
C LEU A 37 -4.35 0.16 8.30
N LEU A 38 -5.65 0.17 8.61
CA LEU A 38 -6.70 0.10 7.59
C LEU A 38 -6.60 1.26 6.60
N ARG A 39 -6.43 2.50 7.09
CA ARG A 39 -6.29 3.69 6.24
C ARG A 39 -5.09 3.61 5.31
N GLU A 40 -3.96 3.11 5.79
CA GLU A 40 -2.75 2.94 4.97
C GLU A 40 -2.97 1.93 3.85
N ARG A 41 -3.64 0.82 4.16
CA ARG A 41 -4.03 -0.17 3.15
C ARG A 41 -4.96 0.42 2.09
N GLU A 42 -5.99 1.17 2.51
CA GLU A 42 -6.92 1.81 1.59
C GLU A 42 -6.24 2.87 0.72
N ALA A 43 -5.31 3.65 1.27
CA ALA A 43 -4.53 4.62 0.51
C ALA A 43 -3.69 3.93 -0.58
N ARG A 44 -2.99 2.85 -0.24
CA ARG A 44 -2.20 2.07 -1.21
C ARG A 44 -3.07 1.46 -2.31
N LEU A 45 -4.28 1.01 -1.98
CA LEU A 45 -5.23 0.50 -2.98
C LEU A 45 -5.75 1.62 -3.89
N ALA A 46 -5.98 2.82 -3.36
CA ALA A 46 -6.36 3.98 -4.15
C ALA A 46 -5.24 4.35 -5.13
N GLU A 47 -3.99 4.43 -4.67
CA GLU A 47 -2.82 4.70 -5.51
C GLU A 47 -2.69 3.68 -6.65
N LEU A 48 -2.84 2.39 -6.35
CA LEU A 48 -2.79 1.34 -7.37
C LEU A 48 -3.91 1.50 -8.41
N ARG A 49 -5.13 1.84 -7.98
CA ARG A 49 -6.25 2.08 -8.90
C ARG A 49 -6.00 3.28 -9.80
N THR A 50 -5.43 4.36 -9.25
CA THR A 50 -5.04 5.53 -10.03
C THR A 50 -3.96 5.19 -11.04
N ALA A 51 -2.87 4.55 -10.64
CA ALA A 51 -1.79 4.15 -11.55
C ALA A 51 -2.29 3.20 -12.66
N TRP A 52 -3.21 2.29 -12.32
CA TRP A 52 -3.86 1.44 -13.30
C TRP A 52 -4.68 2.24 -14.31
N ALA A 53 -5.53 3.17 -13.85
CA ALA A 53 -6.33 4.00 -14.73
C ALA A 53 -5.46 4.86 -15.65
N GLU A 54 -4.42 5.50 -15.11
CA GLU A 54 -3.44 6.28 -15.88
C GLU A 54 -2.77 5.43 -16.95
N GLY A 55 -2.32 4.21 -16.60
CA GLY A 55 -1.75 3.28 -17.57
C GLY A 55 -2.75 2.90 -18.67
N VAL A 56 -4.00 2.61 -18.30
CA VAL A 56 -5.04 2.23 -19.26
C VAL A 56 -5.39 3.38 -20.22
N GLU A 57 -5.50 4.60 -19.69
CA GLU A 57 -5.88 5.80 -20.44
C GLU A 57 -4.73 6.37 -21.28
N SER A 58 -3.47 6.07 -20.93
CA SER A 58 -2.31 6.57 -21.66
C SER A 58 -2.32 6.23 -23.16
N GLY A 59 -2.91 5.08 -23.52
CA GLY A 59 -3.03 4.64 -24.91
C GLY A 59 -1.69 4.34 -25.61
N ASP A 60 -0.56 4.43 -24.90
CA ASP A 60 0.79 4.25 -25.42
C ASP A 60 1.22 2.79 -25.29
N TYR A 61 0.49 1.91 -25.97
CA TYR A 61 0.76 0.48 -25.97
C TYR A 61 1.61 0.10 -27.18
N GLU A 62 2.76 -0.51 -26.93
CA GLU A 62 3.65 -1.06 -27.95
C GLU A 62 4.05 -2.51 -27.59
N PRO A 63 4.44 -3.33 -28.59
CA PRO A 63 4.99 -4.66 -28.34
C PRO A 63 6.18 -4.60 -27.36
N VAL A 64 6.25 -5.57 -26.45
CA VAL A 64 7.29 -5.58 -25.42
C VAL A 64 8.69 -5.73 -26.03
N GLU A 65 8.79 -6.40 -27.18
CA GLU A 65 10.03 -6.58 -27.92
C GLU A 65 10.61 -5.23 -28.38
N ASP A 66 9.77 -4.35 -28.92
CA ASP A 66 10.18 -3.01 -29.40
C ASP A 66 10.70 -2.15 -28.23
N VAL A 67 10.03 -2.24 -27.07
CA VAL A 67 10.44 -1.56 -25.83
C VAL A 67 11.80 -2.06 -25.35
N LEU A 68 11.99 -3.39 -25.33
CA LEU A 68 13.20 -4.04 -24.85
C LEU A 68 14.40 -3.71 -25.75
N ASP A 69 14.21 -3.73 -27.07
CA ASP A 69 15.22 -3.36 -28.04
C ASP A 69 15.64 -1.89 -27.88
N ALA A 70 14.65 -0.99 -27.72
CA ALA A 70 14.92 0.43 -27.47
C ALA A 70 15.65 0.67 -26.14
N LEU A 71 15.31 -0.09 -25.09
CA LEU A 71 16.01 -0.03 -23.81
C LEU A 71 17.45 -0.53 -23.92
N ALA A 72 17.69 -1.67 -24.57
CA ALA A 72 19.03 -2.23 -24.76
C ALA A 72 19.96 -1.23 -25.45
N ALA A 73 19.49 -0.64 -26.57
CA ALA A 73 20.25 0.37 -27.31
C ALA A 73 20.59 1.61 -26.45
N ARG A 74 19.67 2.07 -25.60
CA ARG A 74 19.92 3.22 -24.69
C ARG A 74 21.00 2.92 -23.65
N TYR A 75 21.09 1.68 -23.16
CA TYR A 75 22.08 1.31 -22.14
C TYR A 75 23.47 1.03 -22.73
N GLU A 76 23.59 0.51 -23.96
CA GLU A 76 24.87 0.38 -24.66
C GLU A 76 25.52 1.74 -24.98
N VAL A 77 24.70 2.74 -25.35
CA VAL A 77 25.19 4.12 -25.57
C VAL A 77 25.66 4.77 -24.26
N LYS A 78 25.03 4.43 -23.12
CA LYS A 78 25.48 4.91 -21.80
C LYS A 78 26.79 4.27 -21.35
N GLU A 79 27.04 3.02 -21.73
CA GLU A 79 28.28 2.31 -21.40
C GLU A 79 29.47 2.87 -22.21
N THR A 80 29.24 3.24 -23.46
CA THR A 80 30.26 3.83 -24.35
C THR A 80 30.52 5.31 -24.09
N ALA A 81 29.56 6.06 -23.56
CA ALA A 81 29.73 7.47 -23.17
C ALA A 81 30.32 7.66 -21.76
N GLY A 82 30.49 6.58 -20.99
CA GLY A 82 31.07 6.59 -19.64
C GLY A 82 32.56 6.18 -19.57
N SER A 83 33.20 5.91 -20.71
CA SER A 83 34.63 5.60 -20.83
C SER A 83 35.40 6.70 -21.55
#